data_AF-A0A3E0N906-F1
#
_entry.id   AF-A0A3E0N906-F1
#
_cell.length_a   1.000
_cell.length_b   1.000
_cell.length_c   1.000
_cell.angle_alpha   90.00
_cell.angle_beta   90.00
_cell.angle_gamma   90.00
#
_symmetry.space_group_name_H-M   'P 1'
#
loop_
_entity.id
_entity.type
_entity.pdbx_description
1 polymer ?
#
loop_
_entity_poly.entity_id
_entity_poly.type
_entity_poly.pdbx_seq_one_letter_code
_entity_poly.pdbx_strand_id
1 'polypeptide(L)' 'MARARRKKAGLGKWFGEKWVDVKTGKPCGRKAGEKRGYPACRPAKVAKRVTKKEASKKTGPGRVKWSVTASGKKRKKK' A
#
# COMPACT_ATOMS: atom_id res chain seq x y z
N MET A 1 -27.55 -5.36 -26.25
CA MET A 1 -26.70 -4.40 -25.50
C MET A 1 -25.55 -5.14 -24.84
N ALA A 2 -24.36 -5.16 -25.44
CA ALA A 2 -23.19 -5.78 -24.83
C ALA A 2 -22.84 -5.03 -23.54
N ARG A 3 -23.16 -5.60 -22.38
CA ARG A 3 -22.63 -5.14 -21.09
C ARG A 3 -21.12 -5.17 -21.21
N ALA A 4 -20.49 -4.00 -21.35
CA ALA A 4 -19.05 -3.86 -21.26
C ALA A 4 -18.63 -4.56 -19.96
N ARG A 5 -18.01 -5.74 -20.08
CA ARG A 5 -17.26 -6.38 -19.00
C ARG A 5 -16.37 -5.27 -18.48
N ARG A 6 -16.69 -4.70 -17.31
CA ARG A 6 -15.94 -3.60 -16.70
C ARG A 6 -14.56 -4.18 -16.42
N LYS A 7 -13.68 -4.17 -17.43
CA LYS A 7 -12.29 -4.56 -17.31
C LYS A 7 -11.79 -3.77 -16.12
N LYS A 8 -11.13 -4.42 -15.17
CA LYS A 8 -10.52 -3.79 -14.00
C LYS A 8 -9.45 -2.79 -14.45
N ALA A 9 -9.87 -1.67 -15.02
CA ALA A 9 -9.06 -0.62 -15.62
C ALA A 9 -9.23 0.64 -14.77
N GLY A 10 -8.16 1.42 -14.64
CA GLY A 10 -8.13 2.60 -13.76
C GLY A 10 -8.11 2.24 -12.27
N LEU A 11 -8.90 2.96 -11.45
CA LEU A 11 -8.98 2.80 -9.99
C LEU A 11 -9.44 1.40 -9.54
N GLY A 12 -10.20 0.69 -10.39
CA GLY A 12 -10.60 -0.69 -10.11
C GLY A 12 -9.42 -1.67 -9.98
N LYS A 13 -8.27 -1.35 -10.58
CA LYS A 13 -7.02 -2.10 -10.38
C LYS A 13 -6.45 -1.86 -8.97
N TRP A 14 -6.56 -0.65 -8.45
CA TRP A 14 -6.07 -0.29 -7.11
C TRP A 14 -6.94 -0.88 -6.00
N PHE A 15 -8.26 -0.87 -6.16
CA PHE A 15 -9.18 -1.50 -5.21
C PHE A 15 -9.22 -3.03 -5.32
N GLY A 16 -8.95 -3.58 -6.50
CA GLY A 16 -8.85 -5.03 -6.71
C GLY A 16 -7.53 -5.66 -6.26
N GLU A 17 -6.54 -4.84 -5.88
CA GLU A 17 -5.27 -5.31 -5.32
C GLU A 17 -5.39 -5.46 -3.80
N LYS A 18 -4.83 -6.54 -3.24
CA LYS A 18 -4.79 -6.76 -1.79
C LYS A 18 -3.84 -5.76 -1.16
N TRP A 19 -4.33 -4.90 -0.28
CA TRP A 19 -3.50 -3.98 0.49
C TRP A 19 -3.13 -4.58 1.85
N VAL A 20 -1.85 -4.48 2.19
CA VAL A 20 -1.31 -5.00 3.44
C VAL A 20 -0.46 -3.93 4.11
N ASP A 21 -0.41 -3.99 5.42
CA ASP A 21 0.52 -3.21 6.22
C ASP A 21 1.91 -3.87 6.18
N VAL A 22 2.94 -3.14 5.73
CA VAL A 22 4.30 -3.67 5.61
C VAL A 22 4.93 -3.97 6.98
N LYS A 23 4.49 -3.30 8.06
CA LYS A 23 5.03 -3.52 9.41
C LYS A 23 4.57 -4.85 10.00
N THR A 24 3.26 -5.08 9.95
CA THR A 24 2.61 -6.21 10.65
C THR A 24 2.21 -7.34 9.71
N GLY A 25 2.20 -7.13 8.39
CA GLY A 25 1.71 -8.10 7.41
C GLY A 25 0.20 -8.29 7.40
N LYS A 26 -0.54 -7.57 8.25
CA LYS A 26 -2.00 -7.62 8.37
C LYS A 26 -2.66 -6.86 7.20
N PRO A 27 -3.96 -7.08 6.92
CA PRO A 27 -4.69 -6.25 5.97
C PRO A 27 -4.54 -4.76 6.32
N CYS A 28 -4.32 -3.93 5.30
CA CYS A 28 -4.19 -2.50 5.47
C CYS A 28 -5.52 -1.89 5.95
N GLY A 29 -5.43 -1.02 6.95
CA GLY A 29 -6.56 -0.30 7.49
C GLY A 29 -6.40 -0.15 9.00
N ARG A 30 -6.97 0.93 9.55
CA ARG A 30 -7.12 1.11 10.99
C ARG A 30 -8.61 1.15 11.29
N LYS A 31 -9.07 0.35 12.26
CA LYS A 31 -10.42 0.45 12.80
C LYS A 31 -10.42 1.38 14.02
N ALA A 32 -11.53 2.08 14.25
CA ALA A 32 -11.70 2.86 15.48
C ALA A 32 -11.57 1.94 16.71
N GLY A 33 -10.86 2.40 17.74
CA GLY A 33 -10.52 1.59 18.92
C GLY A 33 -9.28 0.70 18.79
N GLU A 34 -8.68 0.60 17.60
CA GLU A 34 -7.47 -0.22 17.42
C GLU A 34 -6.23 0.52 17.98
N LYS A 35 -5.57 -0.07 18.99
CA LYS A 35 -4.29 0.40 19.59
C LYS A 35 -3.07 0.23 18.67
N ARG A 36 -3.28 0.04 17.37
CA ARG A 36 -2.17 -0.03 16.40
C ARG A 36 -1.73 1.37 16.00
N GLY A 37 -0.42 1.56 15.95
CA GLY A 37 0.21 2.76 15.41
C GLY A 37 -0.08 2.94 13.92
N TYR A 38 0.45 4.01 13.32
CA TYR A 38 0.13 4.36 11.94
C TYR A 38 0.57 3.23 10.96
N PRO A 39 -0.37 2.62 10.21
CA PRO A 39 -0.03 1.53 9.30
C PRO A 39 0.68 2.03 8.04
N ALA A 40 1.65 1.24 7.59
CA ALA A 40 2.38 1.38 6.35
C ALA A 40 1.67 0.64 5.21
N CYS A 41 0.50 1.13 4.82
CA CYS A 41 -0.33 0.53 3.79
C CYS A 41 0.29 0.55 2.39
N ARG A 42 0.45 -0.63 1.77
CA ARG A 42 0.87 -0.80 0.37
C ARG A 42 0.19 -2.00 -0.30
N PRO A 43 0.14 -2.06 -1.65
CA PRO A 43 -0.29 -3.25 -2.36
C PRO A 43 0.63 -4.43 -2.03
N ALA A 44 0.08 -5.63 -1.82
CA ALA A 44 0.82 -6.82 -1.39
C ALA A 44 2.01 -7.16 -2.30
N LYS A 45 1.86 -6.94 -3.61
CA LYS A 45 2.93 -7.12 -4.60
C LYS A 45 4.13 -6.21 -4.34
N VAL A 46 3.88 -4.99 -3.86
CA VAL A 46 4.92 -4.00 -3.54
C VAL A 46 5.38 -4.16 -2.10
N ALA A 47 4.50 -4.51 -1.18
CA ALA A 47 4.82 -4.71 0.23
C ALA A 47 5.96 -5.73 0.42
N LYS A 48 5.99 -6.81 -0.39
CA LYS A 48 7.11 -7.78 -0.42
C LYS A 48 8.46 -7.17 -0.79
N ARG A 49 8.48 -6.06 -1.53
CA ARG A 49 9.68 -5.38 -2.01
C ARG A 49 10.10 -4.22 -1.11
N VAL A 50 9.27 -3.86 -0.14
CA VAL A 50 9.54 -2.80 0.84
C VAL A 50 10.04 -3.45 2.12
N THR A 51 11.08 -2.90 2.72
CA THR A 51 11.65 -3.46 3.95
C THR A 51 10.89 -2.97 5.19
N LYS A 52 10.88 -3.77 6.26
CA LYS A 52 10.32 -3.37 7.56
C LYS A 52 10.95 -2.08 8.09
N LYS A 53 12.25 -1.87 7.86
CA LYS A 53 12.96 -0.63 8.24
C LYS A 53 12.37 0.61 7.58
N GLU A 54 11.99 0.51 6.30
CA GLU A 54 11.36 1.62 5.58
C GLU A 54 9.92 1.86 6.05
N ALA A 55 9.22 0.78 6.38
CA ALA A 55 7.89 0.84 6.98
C ALA A 55 7.90 1.48 8.37
N SER A 56 8.92 1.24 9.19
CA SER A 56 9.08 1.84 10.52
C SER A 56 9.20 3.36 10.47
N LYS A 57 9.69 3.95 9.37
CA LYS A 57 9.75 5.40 9.20
C LYS A 57 8.37 6.06 9.17
N LYS A 58 7.33 5.29 8.81
CA LYS A 58 5.94 5.76 8.78
C LYS A 58 5.37 5.75 10.20
N THR A 59 5.71 6.73 11.02
CA THR A 59 5.23 6.83 12.42
C THR A 59 3.93 7.62 12.56
N GLY A 60 3.60 8.48 11.58
CA GLY A 60 2.41 9.34 11.62
C GLY A 60 1.77 9.60 10.25
N PRO A 61 0.84 10.57 10.18
CA PRO A 61 0.11 10.93 8.96
C PRO A 61 1.02 11.50 7.86
N GLY A 62 2.20 11.99 8.25
CA GLY A 62 3.22 12.51 7.34
C GLY A 62 3.55 11.58 6.18
N ARG A 63 3.81 12.17 5.00
CA ARG A 63 4.28 11.42 3.83
C ARG A 63 5.74 11.05 4.05
N VAL A 64 6.05 9.76 4.07
CA VAL A 64 7.43 9.29 4.03
C VAL A 64 7.86 9.04 2.59
N LYS A 65 9.12 9.35 2.29
CA LYS A 65 9.72 9.12 0.98
C LYS A 65 10.11 7.64 0.87
N TRP A 66 9.20 6.85 0.33
CA TRP A 66 9.44 5.44 0.03
C TRP A 66 10.44 5.28 -1.12
N SER A 67 11.25 4.25 -1.05
CA SER A 67 12.15 3.78 -2.12
C SER A 67 11.35 3.16 -3.27
N VAL A 68 10.20 2.54 -2.97
CA VAL A 68 9.30 1.95 -3.97
C VAL A 68 7.94 2.65 -3.98
N THR A 69 7.48 3.02 -5.16
CA THR A 69 6.14 3.58 -5.40
C THR A 69 5.05 2.52 -5.25
N ALA A 70 3.79 2.90 -5.00
CA ALA A 70 2.68 1.94 -4.95
C ALA A 70 2.49 1.16 -6.27
N SER A 71 2.92 1.72 -7.39
CA SER A 71 2.91 1.04 -8.68
C SER A 71 4.08 0.05 -8.85
N GLY A 72 4.96 -0.09 -7.85
CA GLY A 72 6.08 -1.03 -7.86
C GLY A 72 7.35 -0.51 -8.56
N LYS A 73 7.37 0.72 -9.07
CA LYS A 73 8.59 1.34 -9.61
C LYS A 73 9.49 1.79 -8.45
N LYS A 74 10.77 1.39 -8.47
CA LYS A 74 11.80 1.95 -7.57
C LYS A 74 12.02 3.42 -7.97
N ARG A 75 12.01 4.33 -7.00
CA ARG A 75 12.38 5.72 -7.23
C ARG A 75 13.89 5.77 -7.46
N LYS A 76 14.33 6.31 -8.59
CA LYS A 76 15.74 6.67 -8.77
C LYS A 76 16.07 7.80 -7.79
N LYS A 77 17.19 7.66 -7.08
CA LYS A 77 17.76 8.74 -6.27
C LYS A 77 18.25 9.77 -7.29
N LYS A 78 17.64 10.97 -7.29
CA LYS A 78 18.21 12.15 -7.94
C LYS A 78 19.16 12.77 -6.95
#